data_AF-A0A926XRA0-F1
#
_entry.id   AF-A0A926XRA0-F1
#
_cell.length_a   1.000
_cell.length_b   1.000
_cell.length_c   1.000
_cell.angle_alpha   90.00
_cell.angle_beta   90.00
_cell.angle_gamma   90.00
#
_symmetry.space_group_name_H-M   'P 1'
#
loop_
_entity.id
_entity.type
_entity.pdbx_description
1 polymer ?
#
loop_
_entity_poly.entity_id
_entity_poly.type
_entity_poly.pdbx_seq_one_letter_code
_entity_poly.pdbx_strand_id
1 'polypeptide(L)'
;MFRKVLFAVMGLALALLLNSLLLTPADAAVPVADVYNWGYANLGSNQRVCQKIAFQPQMQASSTSSGQQPVQIRSEVVDNRYCAHLPKVSR
;
A
#
# COMPACT_ATOMS: atom_id res chain seq x y z
N MET A 1 -19.60 -22.90 -47.88
CA MET A 1 -18.27 -22.43 -47.40
C MET A 1 -18.37 -21.16 -46.56
N PHE A 2 -18.99 -20.07 -47.04
CA PHE A 2 -19.13 -18.77 -46.34
C PHE A 2 -19.63 -18.84 -44.89
N ARG A 3 -20.66 -19.65 -44.60
CA ARG A 3 -21.21 -19.78 -43.25
C ARG A 3 -20.19 -20.33 -42.23
N LYS A 4 -19.28 -21.22 -42.66
CA LYS A 4 -18.21 -21.75 -41.79
C LYS A 4 -17.12 -20.70 -41.52
N VAL A 5 -16.83 -19.86 -42.51
CA VAL A 5 -15.89 -18.73 -42.37
C VAL A 5 -16.41 -17.72 -41.38
N LEU A 6 -17.70 -17.37 -41.43
CA LEU A 6 -18.34 -16.47 -40.47
C LEU A 6 -18.25 -16.97 -39.03
N PHE A 7 -18.51 -18.26 -38.78
CA PHE A 7 -18.38 -18.83 -37.43
C PHE A 7 -16.92 -18.83 -36.93
N ALA A 8 -15.95 -19.05 -37.82
CA ALA A 8 -14.53 -19.00 -37.46
C ALA A 8 -14.10 -17.57 -37.09
N VAL A 9 -14.51 -16.57 -37.86
CA VAL A 9 -14.21 -15.15 -37.59
C VAL A 9 -14.87 -14.70 -36.30
N MET A 10 -16.11 -15.10 -36.06
CA MET A 10 -16.85 -14.74 -34.84
C MET A 10 -16.25 -15.41 -33.59
N GLY A 11 -15.79 -16.66 -33.72
CA GLY A 11 -15.07 -17.36 -32.65
C GLY A 11 -13.73 -16.71 -32.32
N LEU A 12 -12.96 -16.28 -33.34
CA LEU A 12 -11.70 -15.57 -33.15
C LEU A 12 -11.90 -14.21 -32.47
N ALA A 13 -12.92 -13.46 -32.88
CA ALA A 13 -13.24 -12.16 -32.29
C ALA A 13 -13.64 -12.30 -30.81
N LEU A 14 -14.44 -13.31 -30.48
CA LEU A 14 -14.85 -13.58 -29.10
C LEU A 14 -13.66 -13.99 -28.23
N ALA A 15 -12.75 -14.81 -28.75
CA ALA A 15 -11.54 -15.22 -28.05
C ALA A 15 -10.59 -14.03 -27.76
N LEU A 16 -10.47 -13.10 -28.71
CA LEU A 16 -9.66 -11.89 -28.52
C LEU A 16 -10.26 -10.96 -27.46
N LEU A 17 -11.59 -10.81 -27.42
CA LEU A 17 -12.29 -10.06 -26.39
C LEU A 17 -12.14 -10.69 -25.01
N LEU A 18 -12.25 -12.02 -24.90
CA LEU A 18 -12.06 -12.74 -23.63
C LEU A 18 -10.63 -12.60 -23.10
N ASN A 19 -9.63 -12.57 -23.98
CA ASN A 19 -8.24 -12.35 -23.58
C ASN A 19 -7.95 -10.91 -23.13
N SER A 20 -8.65 -9.90 -23.67
CA SER A 20 -8.45 -8.51 -23.24
C SER A 20 -9.08 -8.19 -21.88
N LEU A 21 -10.08 -8.98 -21.43
CA LEU A 21 -10.65 -8.89 -20.09
C LEU A 21 -9.71 -9.38 -18.98
N LEU A 22 -8.66 -10.12 -19.32
CA LEU A 22 -7.81 -10.81 -18.34
C LEU A 22 -6.55 -10.06 -17.92
N LEU A 23 -6.19 -8.94 -18.54
CA LEU A 23 -4.86 -8.34 -18.31
C LEU A 23 -4.88 -6.81 -18.20
N THR A 24 -5.30 -6.31 -17.05
CA THR A 24 -4.52 -5.26 -16.37
C THR A 24 -4.54 -5.55 -14.87
N PRO A 25 -3.41 -5.91 -14.24
CA PRO A 25 -3.33 -5.83 -12.80
C PRO A 25 -3.56 -4.35 -12.44
N ALA A 26 -4.62 -4.08 -11.67
CA ALA A 26 -4.80 -2.75 -11.12
C ALA A 26 -3.61 -2.48 -10.19
N ASP A 27 -2.79 -1.48 -10.51
CA ASP A 27 -1.79 -0.95 -9.60
C ASP A 27 -2.53 -0.43 -8.36
N ALA A 28 -2.64 -1.28 -7.34
CA ALA A 28 -3.13 -0.90 -6.04
C ALA A 28 -2.09 0.03 -5.42
N ALA A 29 -2.27 1.34 -5.61
CA ALA A 29 -1.50 2.35 -4.91
C ALA A 29 -1.74 2.15 -3.40
N VAL A 30 -0.82 1.47 -2.72
CA VAL A 30 -0.88 1.31 -1.28
C VAL A 30 -0.66 2.71 -0.67
N PRO A 31 -1.63 3.26 0.08
CA PRO A 31 -1.51 4.60 0.61
C PRO A 31 -0.33 4.65 1.58
N VAL A 32 0.64 5.52 1.29
CA VAL A 32 1.72 5.85 2.23
C VAL A 32 1.08 6.66 3.35
N ALA A 33 0.98 6.05 4.54
CA ALA A 33 0.42 6.70 5.70
C ALA A 33 1.55 7.32 6.54
N ASP A 34 1.48 8.63 6.73
CA ASP A 34 2.28 9.36 7.70
C ASP A 34 1.42 9.64 8.94
N VAL A 35 1.85 9.14 10.10
CA VAL A 35 1.14 9.31 11.37
C VAL A 35 1.98 10.15 12.32
N TYR A 36 1.36 11.14 12.96
CA TYR A 36 2.00 11.96 13.99
C TYR A 36 1.51 11.54 15.37
N ASN A 37 2.42 11.39 16.33
CA ASN A 37 2.06 11.06 17.71
C ASN A 37 3.11 11.53 18.72
N TRP A 38 2.70 11.66 19.99
CA TRP A 38 3.60 11.85 21.12
C TRP A 38 4.29 10.54 21.50
N GLY A 39 5.62 10.51 21.35
CA GLY A 39 6.48 9.39 21.73
C GLY A 39 7.57 9.79 22.72
N TYR A 40 8.52 8.89 22.95
CA TYR A 40 9.74 9.16 23.72
C TYR A 40 10.93 9.30 22.76
N ALA A 41 11.85 10.21 23.06
CA ALA A 41 12.98 10.53 22.17
C ALA A 41 13.83 9.29 21.80
N ASN A 42 13.95 8.35 22.72
CA ASN A 42 14.64 7.07 22.57
C ASN A 42 14.18 6.09 23.65
N LEU A 43 14.62 4.83 23.55
CA LEU A 43 14.34 3.80 24.54
C LEU A 43 14.91 4.23 25.91
N GLY A 44 14.04 4.32 26.91
CA GLY A 44 14.42 4.68 28.28
C GLY A 44 14.45 6.18 28.59
N SER A 45 14.16 7.07 27.64
CA SER A 45 14.01 8.50 27.94
C SER A 45 12.64 8.82 28.51
N ASN A 46 12.62 9.78 29.43
CA ASN A 46 11.40 10.37 29.99
C ASN A 46 10.95 11.61 29.19
N GLN A 47 11.73 12.04 28.19
CA GLN A 47 11.42 13.22 27.38
C GLN A 47 10.40 12.86 26.30
N ARG A 48 9.24 13.51 26.38
CA ARG A 48 8.18 13.41 25.37
C ARG A 48 8.48 14.30 24.18
N VAL A 49 8.39 13.74 22.98
CA VAL A 49 8.62 14.43 21.72
C VAL A 49 7.54 14.07 20.70
N CYS A 50 7.23 15.00 19.79
CA CYS A 50 6.37 14.71 18.66
C CYS A 50 7.15 13.89 17.64
N GLN A 51 6.55 12.82 17.15
CA GLN A 51 7.17 11.90 16.21
C GLN A 51 6.31 11.72 14.98
N LYS A 52 6.96 11.70 13.82
CA LYS A 52 6.38 11.26 12.56
C LYS A 52 6.74 9.79 12.36
N ILE A 53 5.75 8.95 12.10
CA ILE A 53 5.88 7.54 11.76
C ILE A 53 5.44 7.38 10.32
N ALA A 54 6.37 7.05 9.43
CA ALA A 54 6.12 6.80 8.02
C ALA A 54 6.06 5.29 7.76
N PHE A 55 4.94 4.84 7.19
CA PHE A 55 4.73 3.46 6.77
C PHE A 55 4.97 3.34 5.26
N GLN A 56 6.08 2.73 4.87
CA GLN A 56 6.46 2.53 3.48
C GLN A 56 6.28 1.06 3.10
N PRO A 57 5.24 0.71 2.32
CA PRO A 57 5.06 -0.66 1.84
C PRO A 57 6.23 -1.04 0.94
N GLN A 58 6.86 -2.18 1.21
CA GLN A 58 7.89 -2.69 0.32
C GLN A 58 7.20 -3.39 -0.85
N MET A 59 7.49 -2.96 -2.08
CA MET A 59 7.02 -3.60 -3.32
C MET A 59 7.67 -4.96 -3.59
N GLN A 60 8.42 -5.52 -2.64
CA GLN A 60 9.01 -6.84 -2.82
C GLN A 60 7.90 -7.88 -2.86
N ALA A 61 7.82 -8.59 -3.99
CA ALA A 61 7.00 -9.77 -4.17
C ALA A 61 7.28 -10.72 -3.01
N SER A 62 6.40 -10.71 -2.02
CA SER A 62 6.58 -11.51 -0.82
C SER A 62 6.32 -12.94 -1.25
N SER A 63 7.39 -13.74 -1.28
CA SER A 63 7.29 -15.19 -1.54
C SER A 63 6.60 -15.95 -0.41
N THR A 64 6.07 -15.25 0.58
CA THR A 64 5.43 -15.80 1.76
C THR A 64 3.94 -15.94 1.51
N SER A 65 3.46 -17.18 1.54
CA SER A 65 2.08 -17.60 1.29
C SER A 65 1.01 -17.03 2.24
N SER A 66 1.34 -16.03 3.06
CA SER A 66 0.47 -15.51 4.13
C SER A 66 -0.37 -14.30 3.73
N GLY A 67 -0.27 -13.79 2.50
CA GLY A 67 -1.02 -12.60 2.05
C GLY A 67 -0.67 -11.32 2.80
N GLN A 68 0.42 -11.32 3.59
CA GLN A 68 0.92 -10.18 4.34
C GLN A 68 2.03 -9.50 3.54
N GLN A 69 1.91 -8.18 3.36
CA GLN A 69 2.92 -7.38 2.70
C GLN A 69 3.86 -6.73 3.74
N PRO A 70 5.19 -6.88 3.62
CA PRO A 70 6.14 -6.23 4.50
C PRO A 70 6.06 -4.71 4.35
N VAL A 71 6.07 -4.02 5.49
CA VAL A 71 6.06 -2.56 5.56
C VAL A 71 7.32 -2.10 6.30
N GLN A 72 8.08 -1.23 5.68
CA GLN A 72 9.18 -0.54 6.35
C GLN A 72 8.61 0.62 7.17
N ILE A 73 8.91 0.62 8.47
CA ILE A 73 8.49 1.67 9.40
C ILE A 73 9.70 2.55 9.68
N ARG A 74 9.56 3.87 9.47
CA ARG A 74 10.57 4.86 9.87
C ARG A 74 9.95 5.86 10.84
N SER A 75 10.65 6.17 11.92
CA SER A 75 10.24 7.21 12.87
C SER A 75 11.27 8.34 12.93
N GLU A 76 10.77 9.56 13.06
CA GLU A 76 11.55 10.79 13.14
C GLU A 76 10.96 11.71 14.20
N VAL A 77 11.80 12.39 14.97
CA VAL A 77 11.36 13.46 15.86
C VAL A 77 11.09 14.71 15.05
N VAL A 78 9.88 15.26 15.17
CA VAL A 78 9.42 16.44 14.43
C VAL A 78 8.98 17.55 15.38
N ASP A 79 8.66 18.72 14.82
CA ASP A 79 8.18 19.87 15.58
C ASP A 79 6.89 19.56 16.35
N ASN A 80 6.79 20.06 17.58
CA ASN A 80 5.63 19.87 18.45
C ASN A 80 4.30 20.35 17.86
N ARG A 81 4.33 21.30 16.91
CA ARG A 81 3.14 21.81 16.22
C ARG A 81 2.33 20.71 15.53
N TYR A 82 2.98 19.66 15.03
CA TYR A 82 2.31 18.56 14.34
C TYR A 82 1.48 17.68 15.28
N CYS A 83 1.88 17.59 16.56
CA CYS A 83 1.16 16.84 17.58
C CYS A 83 0.35 17.74 18.52
N ALA A 84 0.28 19.05 18.28
CA ALA A 84 -0.34 20.01 19.19
C ALA A 84 -1.83 19.76 19.45
N HIS A 85 -2.52 19.16 18.47
CA HIS A 85 -3.94 18.78 18.55
C HIS A 85 -4.16 17.38 19.18
N LEU A 86 -3.09 16.63 19.47
CA LEU A 86 -3.15 15.28 20.00
C LEU A 86 -2.95 15.29 21.52
N PRO A 87 -3.70 14.46 22.26
CA PRO A 87 -3.49 14.31 23.69
C PRO A 87 -2.10 13.70 23.95
N LYS A 88 -1.35 14.32 24.86
CA LYS A 88 -0.12 13.72 25.40
C LYS A 88 -0.51 12.61 26.36
N VAL A 89 -0.53 11.36 25.90
CA VAL A 89 -0.85 10.21 26.77
C VAL A 89 0.23 10.07 27.84
N SER A 90 -0.07 10.45 29.09
CA SER A 90 0.73 10.12 30.27
C SER A 90 0.45 8.67 30.64
N ARG A 91 1.51 7.88 30.86
CA ARG A 91 1.40 6.50 31.32
C ARG A 91 1.54 6.49 32.83
#